data_AF-U6GD76-F1
#
_entry.id   AF-U6GD76-F1
#
_cell.length_a   1.000
_cell.length_b   1.000
_cell.length_c   1.000
_cell.angle_alpha   90.00
_cell.angle_beta   90.00
_cell.angle_gamma   90.00
#
_symmetry.space_group_name_H-M   'P 1'
#
loop_
_entity.id
_entity.type
_entity.pdbx_description
1 polymer ?
#
loop_
_entity_poly.entity_id
_entity_poly.type
_entity_poly.pdbx_seq_one_letter_code
_entity_poly.pdbx_strand_id
1 'polypeptide(L)'
;MDGDEMARVMWHWIKEKLIMKYLDLPIEYFDLSIQHRDKTDDAVTLEAAQAIKKHKVGVKCATITPDEARVKEFGLKKMWKSPNATIRNALGGTIFRCPIIIDNIPRLVSSWRSPIVIARHAYGDQYRAQDFRVPGPGTVTITYTPADGGVRGVRVVKVVLLRSRTKCMSLKKAGV
;
A
#
# COMPACT_ATOMS: atom_id res chain seq x y z
N MET A 1 1.82 -2.14 15.62
CA MET A 1 1.54 -0.94 14.80
C MET A 1 0.06 -0.61 14.89
N ASP A 2 -0.27 0.53 15.48
CA ASP A 2 -1.65 1.01 15.61
C ASP A 2 -2.20 1.60 14.30
N GLY A 3 -3.47 2.00 14.31
CA GLY A 3 -4.19 2.40 13.11
C GLY A 3 -5.16 3.56 13.31
N ASP A 4 -6.17 3.62 12.43
CA ASP A 4 -7.12 4.72 12.33
C ASP A 4 -8.59 4.25 12.44
N GLU A 5 -9.49 5.22 12.65
CA GLU A 5 -10.95 5.08 12.62
C GLU A 5 -11.47 3.91 13.49
N MET A 6 -12.50 3.20 13.04
CA MET A 6 -13.09 2.08 13.77
C MET A 6 -12.12 0.93 14.01
N ALA A 7 -11.13 0.75 13.13
CA ALA A 7 -10.13 -0.29 13.31
C ALA A 7 -9.28 -0.02 14.54
N ARG A 8 -8.91 1.24 14.83
CA ARG A 8 -8.19 1.63 16.05
C ARG A 8 -8.98 1.29 17.31
N VAL A 9 -10.27 1.60 17.34
CA VAL A 9 -11.14 1.30 18.49
C VAL A 9 -11.20 -0.22 18.74
N MET A 10 -11.48 -1.01 17.70
CA MET A 10 -11.49 -2.47 17.82
C MET A 10 -10.12 -3.04 18.20
N TRP A 11 -9.04 -2.46 17.70
CA TRP A 11 -7.67 -2.86 18.00
C TRP A 11 -7.34 -2.74 19.49
N HIS A 12 -7.75 -1.65 20.13
CA HIS A 12 -7.62 -1.48 21.58
C HIS A 12 -8.41 -2.55 22.34
N TRP A 13 -9.67 -2.82 21.96
CA TRP A 13 -10.47 -3.86 22.61
C TRP A 13 -9.89 -5.26 22.47
N ILE A 14 -9.40 -5.62 21.28
CA ILE A 14 -8.74 -6.91 21.05
C ILE A 14 -7.50 -7.01 21.94
N LYS A 15 -6.64 -5.99 21.92
CA LYS A 15 -5.41 -5.98 22.72
C LYS A 15 -5.72 -6.15 24.22
N GLU A 16 -6.62 -5.36 24.78
CA GLU A 16 -6.90 -5.35 26.21
C GLU A 16 -7.69 -6.57 26.67
N LYS A 17 -8.77 -6.93 25.98
CA LYS A 17 -9.71 -7.95 26.44
C LYS A 17 -9.31 -9.37 26.05
N LEU A 18 -8.60 -9.53 24.93
CA LEU A 18 -8.33 -10.86 24.35
C LEU A 18 -6.86 -11.26 24.36
N ILE A 19 -5.92 -10.31 24.41
CA ILE A 19 -4.48 -10.61 24.37
C ILE A 19 -3.84 -10.39 25.74
N MET A 20 -3.79 -9.14 26.23
CA MET A 20 -3.00 -8.78 27.43
C MET A 20 -3.57 -9.36 28.74
N LYS A 21 -4.84 -9.77 28.75
CA LYS A 21 -5.43 -10.49 29.90
C LYS A 21 -4.83 -11.89 30.11
N TYR A 22 -4.31 -12.50 29.04
CA TYR A 22 -3.85 -13.90 29.06
C TYR A 22 -2.36 -14.05 28.72
N LEU A 23 -1.75 -13.05 28.09
CA LEU A 23 -0.37 -13.09 27.65
C LEU A 23 0.37 -11.83 28.10
N ASP A 24 1.48 -12.01 28.81
CA ASP A 24 2.45 -10.95 29.04
C ASP A 24 3.48 -10.97 27.90
N LEU A 25 3.48 -9.92 27.07
CA LEU A 25 4.28 -9.83 25.87
C LEU A 25 5.05 -8.51 25.83
N PRO A 26 6.36 -8.52 25.55
CA PRO A 26 7.10 -7.30 25.27
C PRO A 26 6.69 -6.76 23.89
N ILE A 27 5.82 -5.75 23.87
CA ILE A 27 5.31 -5.14 22.62
C ILE A 27 5.98 -3.78 22.40
N GLU A 28 6.80 -3.69 21.35
CA GLU A 28 7.25 -2.39 20.84
C GLU A 28 6.12 -1.72 20.06
N TYR A 29 5.70 -0.54 20.52
CA TYR A 29 4.50 0.13 20.03
C TYR A 29 4.86 1.27 19.06
N PHE A 30 4.17 1.31 17.93
CA PHE A 30 4.27 2.35 16.91
C PHE A 30 2.87 2.82 16.55
N ASP A 31 2.58 4.11 16.72
CA ASP A 31 1.31 4.72 16.32
C ASP A 31 1.36 5.12 14.84
N LEU A 32 0.69 4.36 13.97
CA LEU A 32 0.63 4.69 12.54
C LEU A 32 -0.65 5.42 12.16
N SER A 33 -1.34 6.06 13.12
CA SER A 33 -2.46 6.95 12.81
C SER A 33 -2.04 8.08 11.89
N ILE A 34 -2.97 8.56 11.09
CA ILE A 34 -2.70 9.61 10.10
C ILE A 34 -2.15 10.88 10.75
N GLN A 35 -2.62 11.24 11.94
CA GLN A 35 -2.15 12.40 12.69
C GLN A 35 -0.73 12.22 13.24
N HIS A 36 -0.42 11.04 13.80
CA HIS A 36 0.93 10.79 14.32
C HIS A 36 1.96 10.67 13.19
N ARG A 37 1.56 10.08 12.06
CA ARG A 37 2.36 10.06 10.85
C ARG A 37 2.62 11.47 10.33
N ASP A 38 1.61 12.32 10.26
CA ASP A 38 1.79 13.71 9.83
C ASP A 38 2.72 14.50 10.77
N LYS A 39 2.58 14.30 12.09
CA LYS A 39 3.46 14.90 13.12
C LYS A 39 4.93 14.49 12.95
N THR A 40 5.19 13.24 12.60
CA THR A 40 6.55 12.67 12.48
C THR A 40 7.11 12.71 11.06
N ASP A 41 6.44 13.42 10.15
CA ASP A 41 6.77 13.43 8.73
C ASP A 41 6.88 12.02 8.11
N ASP A 42 6.03 11.11 8.58
CA ASP A 42 5.92 9.67 8.26
C ASP A 42 7.16 8.83 8.65
N ALA A 43 8.07 9.38 9.47
CA ALA A 43 9.25 8.65 9.98
C ALA A 43 8.85 7.41 10.80
N VAL A 44 7.79 7.50 11.60
CA VAL A 44 7.26 6.40 12.42
C VAL A 44 6.94 5.14 11.59
N THR A 45 6.53 5.30 10.33
CA THR A 45 6.22 4.19 9.42
C THR A 45 7.49 3.44 9.02
N LEU A 46 8.61 4.14 8.81
CA LEU A 46 9.91 3.53 8.50
C LEU A 46 10.54 2.90 9.74
N GLU A 47 10.44 3.56 10.89
CA GLU A 47 10.89 3.02 12.18
C GLU A 47 10.20 1.70 12.51
N ALA A 48 8.87 1.65 12.37
CA ALA A 48 8.10 0.42 12.52
C ALA A 48 8.59 -0.69 11.57
N ALA A 49 8.92 -0.35 10.32
CA ALA A 49 9.45 -1.32 9.37
C ALA A 49 10.83 -1.85 9.77
N GLN A 50 11.71 -1.01 10.34
CA GLN A 50 13.01 -1.42 10.85
C GLN A 50 12.88 -2.31 12.10
N ALA A 51 11.95 -1.97 13.01
CA ALA A 51 11.63 -2.80 14.16
C ALA A 51 11.17 -4.20 13.73
N ILE A 52 10.34 -4.31 12.68
CA ILE A 52 9.96 -5.62 12.12
C ILE A 52 11.18 -6.36 11.56
N LYS A 53 12.13 -5.70 10.89
CA LYS A 53 13.35 -6.38 10.42
C LYS A 53 14.19 -6.95 11.55
N LYS A 54 14.24 -6.24 12.68
CA LYS A 54 14.94 -6.64 13.90
C LYS A 54 14.21 -7.81 14.60
N HIS A 55 12.91 -7.65 14.85
CA HIS A 55 12.10 -8.58 15.66
C HIS A 55 11.39 -9.68 14.86
N LYS A 56 11.47 -9.64 13.52
CA LYS A 56 10.89 -10.60 12.54
C LYS A 56 9.37 -10.67 12.47
N VAL A 57 8.68 -10.20 13.49
CA VAL A 57 7.22 -10.24 13.59
C VAL A 57 6.65 -8.84 13.78
N GLY A 58 5.57 -8.54 13.06
CA GLY A 58 4.82 -7.30 13.23
C GLY A 58 3.33 -7.55 13.06
N VAL A 59 2.53 -6.94 13.94
CA VAL A 59 1.06 -6.94 13.82
C VAL A 59 0.58 -5.52 13.59
N LYS A 60 -0.27 -5.34 12.58
CA LYS A 60 -0.65 -4.03 12.06
C LYS A 60 -2.17 -3.84 12.01
N CYS A 61 -2.64 -2.74 12.59
CA CYS A 61 -4.00 -2.25 12.43
C CYS A 61 -4.20 -1.53 11.07
N ALA A 62 -5.45 -1.44 10.59
CA ALA A 62 -5.76 -0.72 9.36
C ALA A 62 -5.48 0.78 9.51
N THR A 63 -4.96 1.40 8.45
CA THR A 63 -4.49 2.80 8.46
C THR A 63 -5.01 3.55 7.24
N ILE A 64 -5.30 4.84 7.40
CA ILE A 64 -5.70 5.74 6.31
C ILE A 64 -4.53 5.92 5.33
N THR A 65 -4.83 5.82 4.04
CA THR A 65 -3.97 6.36 2.97
C THR A 65 -4.68 7.61 2.44
N PRO A 66 -4.17 8.82 2.74
CA PRO A 66 -4.93 10.04 2.50
C PRO A 66 -5.05 10.35 1.01
N ASP A 67 -6.22 10.81 0.60
CA ASP A 67 -6.48 11.50 -0.67
C ASP A 67 -6.65 13.01 -0.42
N GLU A 68 -7.03 13.77 -1.45
CA GLU A 68 -7.24 15.23 -1.33
C GLU A 68 -8.33 15.59 -0.29
N ALA A 69 -9.35 14.75 -0.12
CA ALA A 69 -10.40 14.97 0.86
C ALA A 69 -9.87 14.72 2.28
N ARG A 70 -9.14 13.62 2.49
CA ARG A 70 -8.53 13.31 3.79
C ARG A 70 -7.45 14.31 4.19
N VAL A 71 -6.71 14.88 3.23
CA VAL A 71 -5.76 15.98 3.51
C VAL A 71 -6.49 17.18 4.11
N LYS A 72 -7.65 17.56 3.57
CA LYS A 72 -8.47 18.66 4.09
C LYS A 72 -9.12 18.31 5.42
N GLU A 73 -9.69 17.12 5.55
CA GLU A 73 -10.37 16.65 6.76
C GLU A 73 -9.44 16.64 7.97
N PHE A 74 -8.21 16.15 7.81
CA PHE A 74 -7.25 16.01 8.91
C PHE A 74 -6.22 17.15 8.98
N GLY A 75 -6.29 18.14 8.07
CA GLY A 75 -5.34 19.25 8.03
C GLY A 75 -3.89 18.82 7.82
N LEU A 76 -3.66 17.83 6.94
CA LEU A 76 -2.35 17.20 6.74
C LEU A 76 -1.38 18.14 6.00
N LYS A 77 -0.09 18.06 6.36
CA LYS A 77 0.99 18.80 5.68
C LYS A 77 1.06 18.47 4.18
N LYS A 78 0.83 17.19 3.84
CA LYS A 78 0.82 16.69 2.46
C LYS A 78 0.10 15.34 2.36
N MET A 79 -0.10 14.89 1.12
CA MET A 79 -0.62 13.56 0.83
C MET A 79 0.46 12.50 1.07
N TRP A 80 0.44 11.90 2.27
CA TRP A 80 1.38 10.85 2.65
C TRP A 80 1.16 9.54 1.88
N LYS A 81 2.23 8.81 1.62
CA LYS A 81 2.17 7.49 0.97
C LYS A 81 1.46 6.47 1.86
N SER A 82 1.01 5.36 1.28
CA SER A 82 0.38 4.29 2.05
C SER A 82 1.41 3.63 3.00
N PRO A 83 1.14 3.52 4.32
CA PRO A 83 2.03 2.82 5.25
C PRO A 83 2.27 1.37 4.83
N ASN A 84 1.23 0.74 4.29
CA ASN A 84 1.33 -0.63 3.79
C ASN A 84 2.36 -0.73 2.67
N ALA A 85 2.39 0.22 1.74
CA ALA A 85 3.37 0.23 0.65
C ALA A 85 4.79 0.49 1.17
N THR A 86 4.95 1.44 2.08
CA THR A 86 6.24 1.75 2.72
C THR A 86 6.83 0.53 3.43
N ILE A 87 6.03 -0.14 4.28
CA ILE A 87 6.47 -1.33 5.02
C ILE A 87 6.79 -2.49 4.06
N ARG A 88 5.95 -2.74 3.05
CA ARG A 88 6.20 -3.80 2.05
C ARG A 88 7.48 -3.55 1.24
N ASN A 89 7.72 -2.32 0.83
CA ASN A 89 8.94 -1.95 0.11
C ASN A 89 10.18 -2.12 0.98
N ALA A 90 10.07 -1.84 2.28
CA ALA A 90 11.17 -2.03 3.21
C ALA A 90 11.48 -3.52 3.46
N LEU A 91 10.45 -4.36 3.62
CA LEU A 91 10.60 -5.78 3.99
C LEU A 91 10.79 -6.70 2.78
N GLY A 92 10.17 -6.39 1.65
CA GLY A 92 10.02 -7.32 0.53
C GLY A 92 9.08 -8.49 0.83
N GLY A 93 8.87 -9.36 -0.16
CA GLY A 93 8.18 -10.65 0.01
C GLY A 93 6.83 -10.76 -0.68
N THR A 94 6.07 -11.76 -0.23
CA THR A 94 4.78 -12.16 -0.81
C THR A 94 3.68 -12.06 0.24
N ILE A 95 2.55 -11.44 -0.12
CA ILE A 95 1.39 -11.32 0.77
C ILE A 95 0.45 -12.49 0.47
N PHE A 96 0.24 -13.35 1.44
CA PHE A 96 -0.78 -14.38 1.37
C PHE A 96 -2.10 -13.85 1.94
N ARG A 97 -3.19 -14.03 1.20
CA ARG A 97 -4.55 -13.74 1.66
C ARG A 97 -5.36 -15.03 1.64
N CYS A 98 -5.87 -15.41 2.80
CA CYS A 98 -6.71 -16.58 2.99
C CYS A 98 -8.06 -16.14 3.55
N PRO A 99 -9.19 -16.69 3.06
CA PRO A 99 -10.47 -16.49 3.70
C PRO A 99 -10.52 -17.20 5.06
N ILE A 100 -11.30 -16.66 6.00
CA ILE A 100 -11.75 -17.37 7.19
C ILE A 100 -13.11 -17.95 6.85
N ILE A 101 -13.22 -19.29 6.82
CA ILE A 101 -14.45 -19.99 6.46
C ILE A 101 -15.30 -20.19 7.71
N ILE A 102 -16.58 -19.85 7.61
CA ILE A 102 -17.57 -20.08 8.66
C ILE A 102 -18.72 -20.86 8.02
N ASP A 103 -19.04 -22.04 8.57
CA ASP A 103 -19.90 -23.03 7.92
C ASP A 103 -21.32 -22.51 7.64
N ASN A 104 -21.83 -21.58 8.46
CA ASN A 104 -23.16 -21.00 8.31
C ASN A 104 -23.21 -19.76 7.40
N ILE A 105 -22.08 -19.32 6.83
CA ILE A 105 -22.04 -18.20 5.89
C ILE A 105 -21.96 -18.73 4.45
N PRO A 106 -23.01 -18.58 3.62
CA PRO A 106 -22.98 -19.05 2.24
C PRO A 106 -21.96 -18.26 1.40
N ARG A 107 -21.29 -18.98 0.49
CA ARG A 107 -20.30 -18.39 -0.42
C ARG A 107 -20.97 -17.78 -1.64
N LEU A 108 -20.46 -16.64 -2.11
CA LEU A 108 -20.94 -15.98 -3.33
C LEU A 108 -20.81 -16.88 -4.57
N VAL A 109 -19.68 -17.57 -4.69
CA VAL A 109 -19.45 -18.58 -5.72
C VAL A 109 -19.70 -19.95 -5.09
N SER A 110 -20.88 -20.51 -5.35
CA SER A 110 -21.38 -21.73 -4.70
C SER A 110 -20.54 -22.97 -5.00
N SER A 111 -19.84 -23.01 -6.14
CA SER A 111 -18.98 -24.12 -6.55
C SER A 111 -17.64 -24.16 -5.80
N TRP A 112 -17.26 -23.10 -5.10
CA TRP A 112 -16.04 -23.12 -4.28
C TRP A 112 -16.27 -23.99 -3.05
N ARG A 113 -15.59 -25.14 -2.99
CA ARG A 113 -15.66 -26.09 -1.86
C ARG A 113 -14.48 -25.98 -0.90
N SER A 114 -13.39 -25.34 -1.32
CA SER A 114 -12.14 -25.22 -0.58
C SER A 114 -11.66 -23.76 -0.58
N PRO A 115 -10.88 -23.35 0.44
CA PRO A 115 -10.36 -21.99 0.51
C PRO A 115 -9.37 -21.73 -0.64
N ILE A 116 -9.45 -20.53 -1.22
CA ILE A 116 -8.52 -20.07 -2.24
C ILE A 116 -7.55 -19.10 -1.57
N VAL A 117 -6.26 -19.40 -1.63
CA VAL A 117 -5.20 -18.54 -1.10
C VAL A 117 -4.59 -17.74 -2.24
N ILE A 118 -4.61 -16.42 -2.12
CA ILE A 118 -3.98 -15.53 -3.10
C ILE A 118 -2.59 -15.16 -2.60
N ALA A 119 -1.58 -15.58 -3.34
CA ALA A 119 -0.21 -15.12 -3.18
C ALA A 119 0.03 -13.88 -4.05
N ARG A 120 0.14 -12.72 -3.41
CA ARG A 120 0.30 -11.44 -4.08
C ARG A 120 1.74 -10.96 -3.97
N HIS A 121 2.37 -10.69 -5.11
CA HIS A 121 3.67 -10.02 -5.16
C HIS A 121 3.57 -8.61 -4.54
N ALA A 122 4.40 -8.35 -3.52
CA ALA A 122 4.29 -7.14 -2.71
C ALA A 122 5.23 -6.00 -3.15
N TYR A 123 5.92 -6.15 -4.28
CA TYR A 123 6.99 -5.24 -4.71
C TYR A 123 6.78 -4.74 -6.14
N GLY A 124 7.03 -3.44 -6.34
CA GLY A 124 7.05 -2.82 -7.68
C GLY A 124 5.66 -2.45 -8.24
N ASP A 125 5.56 -2.53 -9.56
CA ASP A 125 4.37 -2.20 -10.36
C ASP A 125 3.78 -0.82 -10.00
N GLN A 126 2.45 -0.72 -9.93
CA GLN A 126 1.72 0.50 -9.59
C GLN A 126 2.11 1.07 -8.21
N TYR A 127 2.70 0.28 -7.32
CA TYR A 127 3.13 0.73 -5.98
C TYR A 127 4.48 1.43 -5.97
N ARG A 128 5.23 1.38 -7.09
CA ARG A 128 6.46 2.16 -7.34
C ARG A 128 6.42 2.92 -8.67
N ALA A 129 5.22 3.10 -9.24
CA ALA A 129 5.05 3.89 -10.45
C ALA A 129 5.31 5.37 -10.18
N GLN A 130 5.78 6.07 -11.21
CA GLN A 130 5.88 7.53 -11.21
C GLN A 130 4.76 8.07 -12.09
N ASP A 131 3.82 8.77 -11.46
CA ASP A 131 2.68 9.35 -12.17
C ASP A 131 2.92 10.84 -12.41
N PHE A 132 2.46 11.32 -13.57
CA PHE A 132 2.44 12.74 -13.90
C PHE A 132 1.25 13.04 -14.80
N ARG A 133 0.75 14.27 -14.70
CA ARG A 133 -0.35 14.75 -15.53
C ARG A 133 0.20 15.35 -16.81
N VAL A 134 -0.23 14.85 -17.96
CA VAL A 134 0.10 15.44 -19.27
C VAL A 134 -0.79 16.69 -19.48
N PRO A 135 -0.21 17.90 -19.66
CA PRO A 135 -0.98 19.15 -19.66
C PRO A 135 -1.80 19.38 -20.94
N GLY A 136 -1.44 18.73 -22.05
CA GLY A 136 -2.09 18.90 -23.34
C GLY A 136 -1.64 17.85 -24.37
N PRO A 137 -2.09 17.96 -25.63
CA PRO A 137 -1.69 17.03 -26.69
C PRO A 137 -0.17 17.06 -26.91
N GLY A 138 0.45 15.88 -27.08
CA GLY A 138 1.88 15.76 -27.27
C GLY A 138 2.35 14.31 -27.37
N THR A 139 3.66 14.12 -27.49
CA THR A 139 4.29 12.79 -27.47
C THR A 139 5.03 12.58 -26.16
N VAL A 140 4.75 11.47 -25.47
CA VAL A 140 5.48 11.07 -24.26
C VAL A 140 6.59 10.10 -24.66
N THR A 141 7.81 10.30 -24.19
CA THR A 141 8.92 9.37 -24.44
C THR A 141 9.45 8.85 -23.11
N ILE A 142 9.83 7.58 -23.09
CA ILE A 142 10.52 6.96 -21.95
C ILE A 142 11.93 6.65 -22.42
N THR A 143 12.92 7.20 -21.72
CA THR A 143 14.32 7.02 -22.08
C THR A 143 15.04 6.21 -21.01
N TYR A 144 15.79 5.20 -21.44
CA TYR A 144 16.69 4.44 -20.58
C TYR A 144 18.14 4.86 -20.88
N THR A 145 18.86 5.28 -19.84
CA THR A 145 20.28 5.58 -19.90
C THR A 145 21.02 4.50 -19.09
N PRO A 146 21.78 3.61 -19.74
CA PRO A 146 22.57 2.60 -19.04
C PRO A 146 23.61 3.26 -18.12
N ALA A 147 23.82 2.71 -16.93
CA ALA A 147 24.78 3.25 -15.96
C ALA A 147 26.25 2.99 -16.36
N ASP A 148 26.49 1.98 -17.20
CA ASP A 148 27.79 1.59 -17.75
C ASP A 148 28.21 2.40 -18.97
N GLY A 149 27.44 3.43 -19.36
CA GLY A 149 27.73 4.26 -20.53
C GLY A 149 27.38 3.60 -21.86
N GLY A 150 26.66 2.47 -21.85
CA GLY A 150 26.14 1.82 -23.05
C GLY A 150 25.18 2.69 -23.86
N VAL A 151 24.80 2.21 -25.05
CA VAL A 151 23.95 2.96 -26.00
C VAL A 151 22.60 3.32 -25.37
N ARG A 152 22.29 4.62 -25.37
CA ARG A 152 21.03 5.16 -24.86
C ARG A 152 19.86 4.67 -25.72
N GLY A 153 18.95 3.92 -25.12
CA GLY A 153 17.72 3.47 -25.76
C GLY A 153 16.57 4.44 -25.49
N VAL A 154 16.05 5.09 -26.53
CA VAL A 154 14.81 5.88 -26.44
C VAL A 154 13.65 5.04 -26.97
N ARG A 155 12.66 4.74 -26.13
CA ARG A 155 11.38 4.19 -26.60
C ARG A 155 10.34 5.30 -26.61
N VAL A 156 9.88 5.64 -27.81
CA VAL A 156 8.78 6.60 -28.00
C VAL A 156 7.47 5.87 -27.70
N VAL A 157 6.76 6.30 -26.65
CA VAL A 157 5.40 5.81 -26.38
C VAL A 157 4.45 6.87 -26.88
N LYS A 158 3.97 6.72 -28.12
CA LYS A 158 3.04 7.69 -28.71
C LYS A 158 1.68 7.61 -28.00
N VAL A 159 1.47 8.46 -27.00
CA VAL A 159 0.18 8.61 -26.31
C VAL A 159 -0.68 9.57 -27.15
N VAL A 160 -1.53 9.02 -28.00
CA VAL A 160 -2.55 9.82 -28.68
C VAL A 160 -3.67 10.12 -27.67
N LEU A 161 -3.70 11.35 -27.16
CA LEU A 161 -4.77 11.86 -26.31
C LEU A 161 -6.05 12.01 -27.15
N LEU A 162 -6.78 10.92 -27.33
CA LEU A 162 -8.18 10.96 -27.73
C LEU A 162 -8.97 11.54 -26.56
N ARG A 163 -9.67 12.65 -26.77
CA ARG A 163 -10.60 13.23 -25.80
C ARG A 163 -11.66 12.18 -25.43
N SER A 164 -11.42 11.41 -24.37
CA SER A 164 -12.37 10.48 -23.79
C SER A 164 -12.61 10.88 -22.33
N ARG A 165 -13.89 10.94 -21.94
CA ARG A 165 -14.40 11.53 -20.69
C ARG A 165 -14.05 10.76 -19.41
N THR A 166 -13.14 9.80 -19.44
CA THR A 166 -12.84 8.92 -18.30
C THR A 166 -11.36 9.02 -17.88
N LYS A 167 -11.14 9.69 -16.75
CA LYS A 167 -9.85 9.82 -16.04
C LYS A 167 -9.41 8.46 -15.49
N CYS A 168 -8.60 7.70 -16.23
CA CYS A 168 -7.48 6.87 -15.76
C CYS A 168 -7.04 5.98 -16.94
N MET A 169 -5.78 6.08 -17.39
CA MET A 169 -5.28 5.22 -18.48
C MET A 169 -4.25 4.21 -17.97
N SER A 170 -4.58 2.93 -18.13
CA SER A 170 -3.67 1.79 -18.08
C SER A 170 -2.95 1.67 -19.44
N LEU A 171 -1.62 1.57 -19.42
CA LEU A 171 -0.80 1.31 -20.60
C LEU A 171 -1.14 -0.07 -21.20
N LYS A 172 -1.76 -0.11 -22.38
CA LYS A 172 -1.76 -1.32 -23.23
C LYS A 172 -0.56 -1.26 -24.17
N LYS A 173 0.27 -2.32 -24.18
CA LYS A 173 1.35 -2.53 -25.16
C LYS A 173 0.76 -2.46 -26.57
N ALA A 174 1.27 -1.54 -27.40
CA ALA A 174 1.26 -1.74 -28.84
C ALA A 174 2.40 -2.71 -29.16
N GLY A 175 2.07 -3.83 -29.81
CA GLY A 175 3.04 -4.82 -30.25
C GLY A 175 4.07 -4.23 -31.20
N VAL A 176 5.27 -4.82 -31.17
CA VAL A 176 6.29 -4.66 -32.21
C VAL A 176 5.79 -5.36 -33.47
#